data_AF-A0A1Q8SMH0-F1
#
_entry.id   AF-A0A1Q8SMH0-F1
#
_cell.length_a   1.000
_cell.length_b   1.000
_cell.length_c   1.000
_cell.angle_alpha   90.00
_cell.angle_beta   90.00
_cell.angle_gamma   90.00
#
_symmetry.space_group_name_H-M   'P 1'
#
loop_
_entity.id
_entity.type
_entity.pdbx_description
1 polymer ?
#
loop_
_entity_poly.entity_id
_entity_poly.type
_entity_poly.pdbx_seq_one_letter_code
_entity_poly.pdbx_strand_id
1 'polypeptide(L)'
;MSREYIEKSSETALNGVFSFAKFVAETEFLADMMCIEFQEQYHRAWFEMELVNSLALADWEQDGSPREWDKIWNERYKEEAKETLGEFLEVVKKWPS
;
A
#
# COMPACT_ATOMS: atom_id res chain seq x y z
N MET A 1 -10.51 1.11 -12.37
CA MET A 1 -10.63 1.95 -11.15
C MET A 1 -10.04 3.31 -11.46
N SER A 2 -10.57 4.40 -10.90
CA SER A 2 -10.11 5.77 -11.13
C SER A 2 -9.11 6.23 -10.07
N ARG A 3 -8.40 7.32 -10.32
CA ARG A 3 -7.58 8.02 -9.31
C ARG A 3 -8.38 8.32 -8.02
N GLU A 4 -9.62 8.78 -8.15
CA GLU A 4 -10.50 9.07 -7.00
C GLU A 4 -10.75 7.83 -6.12
N TYR A 5 -10.81 6.64 -6.74
CA TYR A 5 -10.94 5.39 -5.98
C TYR A 5 -9.71 5.14 -5.11
N ILE A 6 -8.50 5.33 -5.67
CA ILE A 6 -7.24 5.14 -4.94
C ILE A 6 -7.14 6.13 -3.78
N GLU A 7 -7.41 7.42 -4.05
CA GLU A 7 -7.38 8.46 -3.02
C GLU A 7 -8.36 8.14 -1.88
N LYS A 8 -9.59 7.74 -2.21
CA LYS A 8 -10.58 7.36 -1.19
C LYS A 8 -10.18 6.12 -0.40
N SER A 9 -9.71 5.07 -1.07
CA SER A 9 -9.31 3.83 -0.39
C SER A 9 -8.08 4.04 0.51
N SER A 10 -7.20 4.99 0.16
CA SER A 10 -6.01 5.32 0.96
C SER A 10 -6.33 5.85 2.37
N GLU A 11 -7.49 6.49 2.57
CA GLU A 11 -7.90 7.06 3.87
C GLU A 11 -7.97 6.01 4.98
N THR A 12 -8.20 4.76 4.61
CA THR A 12 -8.35 3.64 5.55
C THR A 12 -7.20 2.62 5.47
N ALA A 13 -6.26 2.81 4.54
CA ALA A 13 -5.19 1.84 4.28
C ALA A 13 -4.32 1.56 5.52
N LEU A 14 -4.12 2.56 6.38
CA LEU A 14 -3.24 2.45 7.57
C LEU A 14 -3.96 1.97 8.84
N ASN A 15 -5.24 1.58 8.75
CA ASN A 15 -6.03 1.14 9.92
C ASN A 15 -5.57 -0.20 10.51
N GLY A 16 -4.76 -0.97 9.78
CA GLY A 16 -4.20 -2.24 10.23
C GLY A 16 -3.61 -3.02 9.07
N VAL A 17 -2.88 -4.10 9.37
CA VAL A 17 -2.18 -4.93 8.37
C VAL A 17 -3.11 -5.37 7.24
N PHE A 18 -4.34 -5.79 7.54
CA PHE A 18 -5.29 -6.26 6.51
C PHE A 18 -5.87 -5.12 5.67
N SER A 19 -6.02 -3.93 6.25
CA SER A 19 -6.47 -2.77 5.48
C SER A 19 -5.39 -2.34 4.49
N PHE A 20 -4.13 -2.42 4.90
CA PHE A 20 -2.98 -2.13 4.06
C PHE A 20 -2.81 -3.18 2.96
N ALA A 21 -2.84 -4.47 3.32
CA ALA A 21 -2.78 -5.59 2.37
C ALA A 21 -3.87 -5.50 1.31
N LYS A 22 -5.10 -5.19 1.72
CA LYS A 22 -6.22 -4.99 0.79
C LYS A 22 -5.94 -3.83 -0.18
N PHE A 23 -5.46 -2.69 0.34
CA PHE A 23 -5.15 -1.52 -0.49
C PHE A 23 -4.04 -1.83 -1.51
N VAL A 24 -2.97 -2.49 -1.08
CA VAL A 24 -1.86 -2.88 -1.97
C VAL A 24 -2.34 -3.82 -3.06
N ALA A 25 -3.12 -4.86 -2.73
CA ALA A 25 -3.68 -5.78 -3.71
C ALA A 25 -4.65 -5.10 -4.71
N GLU A 26 -5.49 -4.17 -4.24
CA GLU A 26 -6.43 -3.45 -5.11
C GLU A 26 -5.73 -2.49 -6.09
N THR A 27 -4.49 -2.10 -5.79
CA THR A 27 -3.74 -1.11 -6.58
C THR A 27 -2.72 -1.70 -7.54
N GLU A 28 -2.38 -2.99 -7.41
CA GLU A 28 -1.31 -3.68 -8.17
C GLU A 28 -1.35 -3.43 -9.69
N PHE A 29 -2.50 -3.62 -10.34
CA PHE A 29 -2.61 -3.62 -11.80
C PHE A 29 -3.17 -2.32 -12.40
N LEU A 30 -3.28 -1.25 -11.61
CA LEU A 30 -4.02 -0.06 -12.05
C LEU A 30 -3.28 0.78 -13.10
N ALA A 31 -1.94 0.75 -13.10
CA ALA A 31 -1.14 1.49 -14.07
C ALA A 31 -0.88 0.73 -15.39
N ASP A 32 -1.33 -0.52 -15.53
CA ASP A 32 -1.05 -1.34 -16.71
C ASP A 32 -1.74 -0.84 -18.00
N MET A 33 -2.67 0.11 -17.88
CA MET A 33 -3.32 0.78 -19.01
C MET A 33 -2.69 2.14 -19.36
N MET A 34 -1.56 2.52 -18.72
CA MET A 34 -0.93 3.84 -18.83
C MET A 34 0.29 3.85 -19.76
N CYS A 35 0.86 5.04 -20.01
CA CYS A 35 2.13 5.14 -20.73
C CYS A 35 3.29 4.53 -19.91
N ILE A 36 4.30 4.04 -20.62
CA ILE A 36 5.42 3.28 -20.03
C ILE A 36 6.14 4.09 -18.94
N GLU A 37 6.37 5.39 -19.14
CA GLU A 37 7.08 6.21 -18.16
C GLU A 37 6.31 6.40 -16.85
N PHE A 38 4.97 6.41 -16.90
CA PHE A 38 4.13 6.47 -15.71
C PHE A 38 4.03 5.10 -15.04
N GLN A 39 3.92 4.04 -15.83
CA GLN A 39 3.85 2.66 -15.37
C GLN A 39 5.09 2.30 -14.54
N GLU A 40 6.30 2.66 -14.98
CA GLU A 40 7.53 2.41 -14.22
C GLU A 40 7.56 3.13 -12.87
N GLN A 41 7.18 4.41 -12.83
CA GLN A 41 7.14 5.18 -11.58
C GLN A 41 6.08 4.64 -10.61
N TYR A 42 4.92 4.25 -11.15
CA TYR A 42 3.84 3.65 -10.39
C TYR A 42 4.27 2.33 -9.78
N HIS A 43 4.77 1.39 -10.60
CA HIS A 43 5.20 0.07 -10.15
C HIS A 43 6.32 0.15 -9.13
N ARG A 44 7.25 1.09 -9.29
CA ARG A 44 8.30 1.32 -8.29
C ARG A 44 7.70 1.75 -6.95
N ALA A 45 6.84 2.76 -6.93
CA ALA A 45 6.25 3.24 -5.68
C ALA A 45 5.30 2.22 -5.04
N TRP A 46 4.56 1.47 -5.86
CA TRP A 46 3.71 0.36 -5.42
C TRP A 46 4.54 -0.77 -4.80
N PHE A 47 5.68 -1.10 -5.41
CA PHE A 47 6.57 -2.16 -4.92
C PHE A 47 7.11 -1.88 -3.51
N GLU A 48 7.42 -0.62 -3.18
CA GLU A 48 7.84 -0.26 -1.82
C GLU A 48 6.72 -0.51 -0.79
N MET A 49 5.46 -0.21 -1.14
CA MET A 49 4.33 -0.59 -0.28
C MET A 49 4.20 -2.11 -0.15
N GLU A 50 4.38 -2.85 -1.26
CA GLU A 50 4.31 -4.31 -1.25
C GLU A 50 5.41 -4.94 -0.41
N LEU A 51 6.61 -4.35 -0.35
CA LEU A 51 7.68 -4.81 0.52
C LEU A 51 7.28 -4.72 2.00
N VAL A 52 6.72 -3.59 2.43
CA VAL A 52 6.21 -3.41 3.81
C VAL A 52 5.05 -4.36 4.09
N ASN A 53 4.12 -4.51 3.15
CA ASN A 53 2.98 -5.41 3.25
C ASN A 53 3.42 -6.87 3.44
N SER A 54 4.30 -7.35 2.55
CA SER A 54 4.83 -8.71 2.58
C SER A 54 5.58 -9.01 3.89
N LEU A 55 6.38 -8.08 4.40
CA LEU A 55 7.06 -8.24 5.69
C LEU A 55 6.07 -8.32 6.86
N ALA A 56 5.09 -7.41 6.91
CA ALA A 56 4.10 -7.39 7.97
C ALA A 56 3.20 -8.63 7.97
N LEU A 57 2.83 -9.15 6.79
CA LEU A 57 2.04 -10.38 6.66
C LEU A 57 2.86 -11.61 7.06
N ALA A 58 4.13 -11.69 6.64
CA ALA A 58 5.01 -12.80 7.03
C ALA A 58 5.18 -12.89 8.55
N ASP A 59 5.42 -11.76 9.22
CA ASP A 59 5.56 -11.74 10.68
C ASP A 59 4.22 -12.06 11.38
N TRP A 60 3.09 -11.59 10.83
CA TRP A 60 1.75 -11.93 11.34
C TRP A 60 1.44 -13.44 11.25
N GLU A 61 1.81 -14.07 10.14
CA GLU A 61 1.67 -15.52 9.93
C GLU A 61 2.60 -16.31 10.86
N GLN A 62 3.85 -15.87 11.00
CA GLN A 62 4.84 -16.51 11.88
C GLN A 62 4.41 -16.50 13.35
N ASP A 63 3.76 -15.42 13.81
CA ASP A 63 3.25 -15.29 15.18
C ASP A 63 1.93 -16.05 15.42
N GLY A 64 1.38 -16.72 14.40
CA GLY A 64 0.20 -17.56 14.53
C GLY A 64 -1.11 -16.78 14.72
N SER A 65 -1.23 -15.63 14.05
CA SER A 65 -2.43 -14.77 14.10
C SER A 65 -2.75 -14.20 15.49
N PRO A 66 -1.80 -13.48 16.12
CA PRO A 66 -1.97 -12.98 17.49
C PRO A 66 -3.08 -11.92 17.59
N ARG A 67 -3.79 -11.90 18.73
CA ARG A 67 -4.88 -10.93 18.99
C ARG A 67 -4.40 -9.48 19.14
N GLU A 68 -3.12 -9.26 19.47
CA GLU A 68 -2.55 -7.94 19.74
C GLU A 68 -1.82 -7.34 18.52
N TRP A 69 -2.08 -7.86 17.32
CA TRP A 69 -1.36 -7.43 16.13
C TRP A 69 -1.53 -5.95 15.78
N ASP A 70 -2.65 -5.33 16.16
CA ASP A 70 -2.85 -3.89 15.98
C ASP A 70 -1.76 -3.07 16.69
N LYS A 71 -1.29 -3.54 17.86
CA LYS A 71 -0.19 -2.88 18.57
C LYS A 71 1.12 -3.03 17.79
N ILE A 72 1.41 -4.24 17.32
CA ILE A 72 2.63 -4.54 16.55
C ILE A 72 2.65 -3.77 15.24
N TRP A 73 1.51 -3.70 14.53
CA TRP A 73 1.32 -2.86 13.35
C TRP A 73 1.68 -1.40 13.62
N ASN A 74 1.08 -0.80 14.66
CA ASN A 74 1.31 0.60 15.00
C ASN A 74 2.76 0.87 15.41
N GLU A 75 3.42 -0.06 16.10
CA GLU A 75 4.79 0.12 16.60
C GLU A 75 5.88 -0.17 15.56
N ARG A 76 5.65 -1.11 14.63
CA ARG A 76 6.71 -1.62 13.74
C ARG A 76 6.57 -1.25 12.27
N TYR A 77 5.35 -1.19 11.73
CA TYR A 77 5.17 -1.07 10.28
C TYR A 77 4.42 0.20 9.85
N LYS A 78 3.57 0.76 10.71
CA LYS A 78 2.64 1.83 10.30
C LYS A 78 3.33 3.10 9.81
N GLU A 79 4.46 3.50 10.39
CA GLU A 79 5.17 4.70 9.93
C GLU A 79 5.83 4.47 8.57
N GLU A 80 6.44 3.31 8.32
CA GLU A 80 7.01 2.97 7.01
C GLU A 80 5.91 2.78 5.94
N ALA A 81 4.81 2.13 6.31
CA ALA A 81 3.63 2.01 5.46
C ALA A 81 3.03 3.38 5.10
N LYS A 82 3.08 4.33 6.03
CA LYS A 82 2.60 5.70 5.81
C LYS A 82 3.54 6.49 4.89
N GLU A 83 4.84 6.33 5.04
CA GLU A 83 5.84 6.95 4.17
C GLU A 83 5.68 6.45 2.72
N THR A 84 5.71 5.12 2.53
CA THR A 84 5.53 4.49 1.21
C THR A 84 4.18 4.81 0.58
N LEU A 85 3.09 4.84 1.36
CA LEU A 85 1.78 5.28 0.89
C LEU A 85 1.80 6.75 0.42
N GLY A 86 2.49 7.63 1.15
CA GLY A 86 2.66 9.02 0.78
C GLY A 86 3.37 9.18 -0.57
N GLU A 87 4.49 8.49 -0.75
CA GLU A 87 5.25 8.48 -2.00
C GLU A 87 4.42 7.94 -3.17
N PHE A 88 3.70 6.85 -2.94
CA PHE A 88 2.78 6.27 -3.93
C PHE A 88 1.69 7.26 -4.34
N LEU A 89 1.07 7.97 -3.39
CA LEU A 89 0.05 8.97 -3.68
C LEU A 89 0.61 10.17 -4.45
N GLU A 90 1.87 10.56 -4.24
CA GLU A 90 2.54 11.60 -5.05
C GLU A 90 2.74 11.17 -6.51
N VAL A 91 2.94 9.88 -6.77
CA VAL A 91 2.95 9.35 -8.14
C VAL A 91 1.54 9.32 -8.71
N VAL A 92 0.56 8.82 -7.97
CA VAL A 92 -0.86 8.76 -8.39
C VAL A 92 -1.43 10.14 -8.70
N LYS A 93 -1.02 11.19 -7.99
CA LYS A 93 -1.45 12.58 -8.28
C LYS A 93 -1.06 13.07 -9.66
N LYS A 94 0.01 12.50 -10.24
CA LYS A 94 0.49 12.81 -11.60
C LYS A 94 -0.26 12.02 -12.67
N TRP A 95 -1.15 11.11 -12.28
CA TRP A 95 -1.99 10.36 -13.21
C TRP A 95 -2.82 11.34 -14.05
N PRO A 96 -2.67 11.37 -15.39
CA PRO A 96 -3.47 12.21 -16.26
C PRO A 96 -4.95 11.80 -16.22
N SER A 97 -5.83 12.78 -15.99
CA SER A 97 -7.29 12.64 -15.95
C SER A 97 -7.89 12.08 -17.24
#